data_AF-A0A535Z6I3-F1
#
_entry.id   AF-A0A535Z6I3-F1
#
_cell.length_a   1.000
_cell.length_b   1.000
_cell.length_c   1.000
_cell.angle_alpha   90.00
_cell.angle_beta   90.00
_cell.angle_gamma   90.00
#
_symmetry.space_group_name_H-M   'P 1'
#
loop_
_entity.id
_entity.type
_entity.pdbx_description
1 polymer ?
#
loop_
_entity_poly.entity_id
_entity_poly.type
_entity_poly.pdbx_seq_one_letter_code
_entity_poly.pdbx_strand_id
1 'polypeptide(L)'
;MPDGLAMAEVHAHTRASDGMVDAEELVRAAAAIGLRVVCVTDHDTIPDLGGAVETGAALGVDVVRGEEVTASFPPGIHIVGLFVERQVRMHMSVEDTVDAIHDQGGLAIVAHPFMPTWFASMTSRRARQLLETHTVDGIEIRHTAPVLPGAWKMMDEFYAEHRERIGAAVGAGDSHFGAHDLGRVVTVFPGSTAGDLRRAIEQRTTSPLTQAAKPHSPPLSMRLAQQYRSMVWLPQQRRTGRVGARGGRAADDVQPGVRAGRDARGARGAGAAAVPGGGPAAVGGAVAVAVPERGVRGGDGGRAGARQRRGHH
;
A
#
# COMPACT_ATOMS: atom_id res chain seq x y z
N MET A 1 5.12 -20.37 5.99
CA MET A 1 6.09 -19.26 6.05
C MET A 1 7.22 -19.65 6.98
N PRO A 2 8.44 -19.11 6.81
CA PRO A 2 9.49 -19.25 7.82
C PRO A 2 9.00 -18.80 9.19
N ASP A 3 9.54 -19.37 10.25
CA ASP A 3 9.17 -19.01 11.62
C ASP A 3 9.38 -17.51 11.87
N GLY A 4 8.39 -16.88 12.49
CA GLY A 4 8.41 -15.44 12.80
C GLY A 4 8.03 -14.50 11.66
N LEU A 5 7.62 -15.01 10.50
CA LEU A 5 7.09 -14.20 9.39
C LEU A 5 5.61 -14.49 9.12
N ALA A 6 4.88 -13.45 8.77
CA ALA A 6 3.48 -13.50 8.35
C ALA A 6 3.26 -12.80 7.00
N MET A 7 2.07 -13.00 6.42
CA MET A 7 1.62 -12.34 5.21
C MET A 7 0.44 -11.43 5.48
N ALA A 8 0.41 -10.29 4.80
CA ALA A 8 -0.67 -9.31 4.81
C ALA A 8 -1.11 -8.99 3.38
N GLU A 9 -2.42 -8.82 3.19
CA GLU A 9 -2.94 -8.02 2.09
C GLU A 9 -3.05 -6.58 2.59
N VAL A 10 -2.39 -5.64 1.91
CA VAL A 10 -2.35 -4.23 2.32
C VAL A 10 -3.24 -3.34 1.46
N HIS A 11 -3.83 -3.88 0.38
CA HIS A 11 -4.68 -3.14 -0.54
C HIS A 11 -5.79 -4.04 -1.08
N ALA A 12 -7.02 -3.82 -0.59
CA ALA A 12 -8.19 -4.57 -1.00
C ALA A 12 -9.48 -3.76 -0.89
N HIS A 13 -10.42 -4.06 -1.79
CA HIS A 13 -11.69 -3.39 -1.95
C HIS A 13 -12.85 -4.35 -1.68
N THR A 14 -13.93 -3.81 -1.14
CA THR A 14 -15.15 -4.52 -0.82
C THR A 14 -16.33 -3.92 -1.59
N ARG A 15 -17.54 -4.41 -1.32
CA ARG A 15 -18.77 -3.82 -1.86
C ARG A 15 -19.04 -2.39 -1.37
N ALA A 16 -18.24 -1.87 -0.44
CA ALA A 16 -18.33 -0.48 -0.02
C ALA A 16 -17.80 0.50 -1.08
N SER A 17 -16.77 0.13 -1.86
CA SER A 17 -16.39 0.80 -3.11
C SER A 17 -16.74 -0.06 -4.33
N ASP A 18 -15.78 -0.46 -5.15
CA ASP A 18 -15.97 -1.18 -6.41
C ASP A 18 -15.56 -2.65 -6.34
N GLY A 19 -15.21 -3.17 -5.16
CA GLY A 19 -15.04 -4.59 -4.92
C GLY A 19 -16.34 -5.38 -5.11
N MET A 20 -16.18 -6.70 -5.18
CA MET A 20 -17.22 -7.68 -5.50
C MET A 20 -17.54 -8.64 -4.35
N VAL A 21 -16.94 -8.43 -3.17
CA VAL A 21 -17.15 -9.23 -1.96
C VAL A 21 -17.37 -8.30 -0.76
N ASP A 22 -18.09 -8.77 0.25
CA ASP A 22 -18.23 -8.04 1.51
C ASP A 22 -16.97 -8.22 2.38
N ALA A 23 -16.78 -7.36 3.39
CA ALA A 23 -15.56 -7.38 4.20
C ALA A 23 -15.35 -8.72 4.94
N GLU A 24 -16.42 -9.36 5.42
CA GLU A 24 -16.36 -10.69 6.04
C GLU A 24 -15.95 -11.78 5.04
N GLU A 25 -16.42 -11.68 3.79
CA GLU A 25 -16.05 -12.61 2.72
C GLU A 25 -14.56 -12.48 2.38
N LEU A 26 -14.06 -11.25 2.33
CA LEU A 26 -12.64 -10.95 2.14
C LEU A 26 -11.79 -11.54 3.27
N VAL A 27 -12.20 -11.37 4.53
CA VAL A 27 -11.51 -11.94 5.70
C VAL A 27 -11.49 -13.48 5.66
N ARG A 28 -12.60 -14.13 5.28
CA ARG A 28 -12.63 -15.59 5.11
C ARG A 28 -11.68 -16.05 4.01
N ALA A 29 -11.62 -15.31 2.89
CA ALA A 29 -10.67 -15.60 1.81
C ALA A 29 -9.22 -15.44 2.29
N ALA A 30 -8.92 -14.41 3.07
CA ALA A 30 -7.61 -14.16 3.66
C ALA A 30 -7.17 -15.31 4.57
N ALA A 31 -8.05 -15.76 5.46
CA ALA A 31 -7.81 -16.89 6.34
C ALA A 31 -7.53 -18.19 5.56
N ALA A 32 -8.28 -18.45 4.49
CA ALA A 32 -8.16 -19.65 3.67
C ALA A 32 -6.79 -19.79 2.97
N ILE A 33 -6.07 -18.68 2.75
CA ILE A 33 -4.73 -18.67 2.15
C ILE A 33 -3.62 -18.39 3.18
N GLY A 34 -3.96 -18.32 4.47
CA GLY A 34 -3.00 -18.14 5.55
C GLY A 34 -2.47 -16.71 5.71
N LEU A 35 -3.20 -15.69 5.26
CA LEU A 35 -2.91 -14.31 5.66
C LEU A 35 -3.17 -14.14 7.15
N ARG A 36 -2.39 -13.27 7.78
CA ARG A 36 -2.56 -12.89 9.20
C ARG A 36 -3.18 -11.51 9.37
N VAL A 37 -3.08 -10.67 8.35
CA VAL A 37 -3.63 -9.32 8.33
C VAL A 37 -4.27 -9.05 6.98
N VAL A 38 -5.42 -8.38 6.98
CA VAL A 38 -6.04 -7.82 5.77
C VAL A 38 -6.41 -6.37 6.01
N CYS A 39 -5.93 -5.47 5.15
CA CYS A 39 -6.31 -4.07 5.13
C CYS A 39 -7.50 -3.89 4.18
N VAL A 40 -8.60 -3.34 4.69
CA VAL A 40 -9.75 -2.95 3.87
C VAL A 40 -9.57 -1.48 3.49
N THR A 41 -9.35 -1.21 2.20
CA THR A 41 -8.94 0.09 1.66
C THR A 41 -9.88 0.50 0.52
N ASP A 42 -11.19 0.46 0.76
CA ASP A 42 -12.20 0.89 -0.20
C ASP A 42 -11.93 2.33 -0.70
N HIS A 43 -12.27 2.60 -1.97
CA HIS A 43 -12.07 3.92 -2.57
C HIS A 43 -12.88 5.01 -1.89
N ASP A 44 -12.19 6.04 -1.40
CA ASP A 44 -12.76 7.26 -0.82
C ASP A 44 -13.88 6.99 0.20
N THR A 45 -13.83 5.90 0.95
CA THR A 45 -14.83 5.57 1.97
C THR A 45 -14.26 4.64 3.03
N ILE A 46 -14.78 4.75 4.25
CA ILE A 46 -14.47 3.86 5.35
C ILE A 46 -15.76 3.15 5.75
N PRO A 47 -15.96 1.87 5.40
CA PRO A 47 -17.15 1.13 5.82
C PRO A 47 -17.13 0.78 7.31
N ASP A 48 -18.29 0.37 7.83
CA ASP A 48 -18.31 -0.36 9.09
C ASP A 48 -17.63 -1.72 8.90
N LEU A 49 -16.72 -2.06 9.82
CA LEU A 49 -15.91 -3.27 9.78
C LEU A 49 -16.18 -4.19 10.98
N GLY A 50 -17.18 -3.89 11.82
CA GLY A 50 -17.46 -4.68 13.03
C GLY A 50 -17.57 -6.18 12.76
N GLY A 51 -18.41 -6.58 11.80
CA GLY A 51 -18.58 -7.99 11.42
C GLY A 51 -17.31 -8.63 10.83
N ALA A 52 -16.51 -7.86 10.10
CA ALA A 52 -15.22 -8.30 9.56
C ALA A 52 -14.19 -8.52 10.67
N VAL A 53 -14.11 -7.62 11.66
CA VAL A 53 -13.24 -7.74 12.84
C VAL A 53 -13.62 -8.97 13.67
N GLU A 54 -14.91 -9.20 13.92
CA GLU A 54 -15.39 -10.39 14.63
C GLU A 54 -15.05 -11.69 13.87
N THR A 55 -15.29 -11.69 12.55
CA THR A 55 -14.93 -12.82 11.67
C THR A 55 -13.41 -13.06 11.70
N GLY A 56 -12.62 -11.99 11.68
CA GLY A 56 -11.16 -12.04 11.73
C GLY A 56 -10.65 -12.61 13.03
N ALA A 57 -11.18 -12.17 14.17
CA ALA A 57 -10.85 -12.69 15.49
C ALA A 57 -11.11 -14.20 15.60
N ALA A 58 -12.21 -14.69 15.02
CA ALA A 58 -12.54 -16.12 15.00
C ALA A 58 -11.60 -16.94 14.10
N LEU A 59 -11.03 -16.33 13.06
CA LEU A 59 -10.19 -17.01 12.06
C LEU A 59 -8.69 -16.73 12.23
N GLY A 60 -8.31 -15.89 13.20
CA GLY A 60 -6.93 -15.46 13.40
C GLY A 60 -6.42 -14.53 12.29
N VAL A 61 -7.27 -13.64 11.77
CA VAL A 61 -6.88 -12.63 10.79
C VAL A 61 -7.21 -11.26 11.37
N ASP A 62 -6.19 -10.41 11.58
CA ASP A 62 -6.44 -9.05 12.01
C ASP A 62 -6.97 -8.23 10.82
N VAL A 63 -8.01 -7.45 11.07
CA VAL A 63 -8.59 -6.53 10.07
C VAL A 63 -8.08 -5.13 10.36
N VAL A 64 -7.40 -4.54 9.38
CA VAL A 64 -6.92 -3.15 9.44
C VAL A 64 -7.85 -2.27 8.64
N ARG A 65 -8.34 -1.21 9.29
CA ARG A 65 -9.08 -0.15 8.63
C ARG A 65 -8.12 0.70 7.79
N GLY A 66 -8.51 0.93 6.54
CA GLY A 66 -7.79 1.77 5.60
C GLY A 66 -8.73 2.45 4.62
N GLU A 67 -8.15 3.18 3.67
CA GLU A 67 -8.86 3.86 2.60
C GLU A 67 -7.89 4.05 1.41
N GLU A 68 -8.36 3.79 0.19
CA GLU A 68 -7.62 4.24 -1.00
C GLU A 68 -8.17 5.59 -1.45
N VAL A 69 -7.40 6.65 -1.20
CA VAL A 69 -7.80 8.02 -1.45
C VAL A 69 -7.47 8.41 -2.89
N THR A 70 -8.49 8.87 -3.62
CA THR A 70 -8.32 9.44 -4.96
C THR A 70 -7.82 10.89 -4.83
N ALA A 71 -6.51 11.09 -4.77
CA ALA A 71 -5.86 12.40 -4.75
C ALA A 71 -5.76 13.02 -6.15
N SER A 72 -5.45 14.32 -6.22
CA SER A 72 -5.05 15.10 -7.41
C SER A 72 -5.85 14.82 -8.69
N PHE A 73 -6.98 15.52 -8.85
CA PHE A 73 -7.82 15.40 -10.04
C PHE A 73 -7.54 16.51 -11.07
N PRO A 74 -7.46 16.23 -12.40
CA PRO A 74 -7.31 14.94 -13.10
C PRO A 74 -5.83 14.63 -13.45
N PRO A 75 -5.43 13.34 -13.54
CA PRO A 75 -6.28 12.16 -13.75
C PRO A 75 -6.64 11.33 -12.50
N GLY A 76 -6.30 11.79 -11.28
CA GLY A 76 -6.48 11.03 -10.04
C GLY A 76 -5.23 10.20 -9.72
N ILE A 77 -4.55 10.46 -8.62
CA ILE A 77 -3.43 9.66 -8.09
C ILE A 77 -3.94 8.96 -6.84
N HIS A 78 -3.75 7.66 -6.71
CA HIS A 78 -4.18 6.95 -5.51
C HIS A 78 -3.09 6.92 -4.44
N ILE A 79 -3.50 7.17 -3.20
CA ILE A 79 -2.69 6.99 -2.00
C ILE A 79 -3.50 6.12 -1.05
N VAL A 80 -2.94 4.98 -0.66
CA VAL A 80 -3.54 4.12 0.35
C VAL A 80 -3.18 4.65 1.74
N GLY A 81 -4.18 5.02 2.52
CA GLY A 81 -4.05 5.30 3.94
C GLY A 81 -4.34 4.03 4.74
N LEU A 82 -3.36 3.55 5.50
CA LEU A 82 -3.53 2.44 6.44
C LEU A 82 -3.66 2.96 7.88
N PHE A 83 -4.37 2.23 8.72
CA PHE A 83 -4.58 2.60 10.13
C PHE A 83 -5.23 3.98 10.29
N VAL A 84 -6.15 4.30 9.38
CA VAL A 84 -6.95 5.53 9.40
C VAL A 84 -8.32 5.24 9.97
N GLU A 85 -8.86 6.14 10.80
CA GLU A 85 -10.18 5.96 11.43
C GLU A 85 -11.26 6.81 10.76
N ARG A 86 -10.86 7.91 10.13
CA ARG A 86 -11.77 8.85 9.49
C ARG A 86 -11.44 8.94 8.01
N GLN A 87 -12.52 9.03 7.23
CA GLN A 87 -12.45 9.25 5.80
C GLN A 87 -11.61 10.48 5.48
N VAL A 88 -10.62 10.30 4.61
CA VAL A 88 -9.78 11.35 4.06
C VAL A 88 -10.51 11.97 2.89
N ARG A 89 -10.47 13.30 2.81
CA ARG A 89 -11.15 14.02 1.74
C ARG A 89 -10.49 13.71 0.39
N MET A 90 -11.27 13.20 -0.56
CA MET A 90 -10.80 12.99 -1.93
C MET A 90 -10.52 14.30 -2.69
N HIS A 91 -9.74 14.17 -3.77
CA HIS A 91 -9.36 15.25 -4.70
C HIS A 91 -8.53 16.39 -4.09
N MET A 92 -7.88 16.17 -2.96
CA MET A 92 -6.85 17.09 -2.46
C MET A 92 -5.55 16.96 -3.27
N SER A 93 -4.54 17.79 -3.02
CA SER A 93 -3.20 17.51 -3.55
C SER A 93 -2.66 16.20 -2.97
N VAL A 94 -1.61 15.63 -3.58
CA VAL A 94 -1.00 14.40 -3.04
C VAL A 94 -0.40 14.69 -1.67
N GLU A 95 0.25 15.84 -1.54
CA GLU A 95 0.82 16.38 -0.30
C GLU A 95 -0.26 16.49 0.79
N ASP A 96 -1.35 17.22 0.54
CA ASP A 96 -2.43 17.37 1.52
C ASP A 96 -3.09 16.03 1.87
N THR A 97 -3.09 15.07 0.94
CA THR A 97 -3.62 13.73 1.19
C THR A 97 -2.71 12.95 2.14
N VAL A 98 -1.39 13.02 1.93
CA VAL A 98 -0.39 12.43 2.83
C VAL A 98 -0.50 13.05 4.22
N ASP A 99 -0.55 14.39 4.29
CA ASP A 99 -0.69 15.11 5.56
C ASP A 99 -1.98 14.71 6.29
N ALA A 100 -3.11 14.63 5.59
CA ALA A 100 -4.38 14.22 6.20
C ALA A 100 -4.39 12.75 6.70
N ILE A 101 -3.61 11.87 6.08
CA ILE A 101 -3.41 10.50 6.58
C ILE A 101 -2.54 10.52 7.85
N HIS A 102 -1.46 11.30 7.84
CA HIS A 102 -0.54 11.43 8.98
C HIS A 102 -1.17 12.14 10.18
N ASP A 103 -2.04 13.12 9.96
CA ASP A 103 -2.75 13.87 11.01
C ASP A 103 -3.64 12.99 11.90
N GLN A 104 -4.01 11.80 11.42
CA GLN A 104 -4.72 10.79 12.21
C GLN A 104 -3.84 9.62 12.68
N GLY A 105 -2.52 9.71 12.49
CA GLY A 105 -1.56 8.67 12.88
C GLY A 105 -1.51 7.45 11.95
N GLY A 106 -2.14 7.58 10.76
CA GLY A 106 -2.12 6.56 9.72
C GLY A 106 -0.80 6.52 8.95
N LEU A 107 -0.67 5.54 8.07
CA LEU A 107 0.49 5.35 7.19
C LEU A 107 0.08 5.57 5.73
N ALA A 108 0.81 6.42 5.01
CA ALA A 108 0.57 6.74 3.61
C ALA A 108 1.41 5.84 2.69
N ILE A 109 0.75 5.07 1.84
CA ILE A 109 1.36 4.13 0.89
C ILE A 109 1.07 4.58 -0.54
N VAL A 110 2.11 4.62 -1.37
CA VAL A 110 1.96 4.86 -2.81
C VAL A 110 1.40 3.63 -3.49
N ALA A 111 0.16 3.75 -3.97
CA ALA A 111 -0.57 2.68 -4.66
C ALA A 111 -0.11 2.50 -6.10
N HIS A 112 -0.03 1.24 -6.54
CA HIS A 112 0.21 0.75 -7.90
C HIS A 112 0.89 1.76 -8.85
N PRO A 113 2.14 2.17 -8.57
CA PRO A 113 2.79 3.25 -9.31
C PRO A 113 3.23 2.81 -10.71
N PHE A 114 3.46 3.80 -11.57
CA PHE A 114 4.06 3.63 -12.91
C PHE A 114 3.21 2.80 -13.89
N MET A 115 1.89 2.80 -13.70
CA MET A 115 0.96 2.23 -14.69
C MET A 115 0.99 3.04 -16.00
N PRO A 116 0.81 2.38 -17.17
CA PRO A 116 0.80 3.05 -18.47
C PRO A 116 -0.40 4.00 -18.67
N THR A 117 -1.45 3.85 -17.86
CA THR A 117 -2.72 4.55 -18.07
C THR A 117 -2.78 5.95 -17.46
N TRP A 118 -1.80 6.41 -16.69
CA TRP A 118 -1.75 7.73 -15.99
C TRP A 118 -2.91 8.04 -15.03
N PHE A 119 -4.12 7.51 -15.24
CA PHE A 119 -5.23 7.52 -14.29
C PHE A 119 -4.94 6.57 -13.13
N ALA A 120 -5.32 7.00 -11.92
CA ALA A 120 -5.14 6.30 -10.64
C ALA A 120 -3.69 6.11 -10.17
N SER A 121 -2.67 6.34 -11.00
CA SER A 121 -1.28 5.92 -10.71
C SER A 121 -0.32 7.10 -10.62
N MET A 122 0.60 7.03 -9.65
CA MET A 122 1.68 8.01 -9.52
C MET A 122 2.81 7.70 -10.49
N THR A 123 3.21 8.69 -11.32
CA THR A 123 4.41 8.58 -12.18
C THR A 123 5.70 8.72 -11.38
N SER A 124 6.82 8.19 -11.88
CA SER A 124 8.13 8.32 -11.21
C SER A 124 8.56 9.76 -11.03
N ARG A 125 8.31 10.62 -12.02
CA ARG A 125 8.55 12.07 -11.92
C ARG A 125 7.73 12.70 -10.79
N ARG A 126 6.44 12.36 -10.69
CA ARG A 126 5.57 12.93 -9.65
C ARG A 126 5.94 12.41 -8.26
N ALA A 127 6.32 11.14 -8.15
CA ALA A 127 6.86 10.57 -6.91
C ALA A 127 8.13 11.30 -6.46
N ARG A 128 9.09 11.59 -7.37
CA ARG A 128 10.27 12.41 -7.01
C ARG A 128 9.89 13.78 -6.48
N GLN A 129 8.96 14.45 -7.14
CA GLN A 129 8.49 15.78 -6.71
C GLN A 129 7.82 15.75 -5.33
N LEU A 130 6.98 14.74 -5.06
CA LEU A 130 6.40 14.53 -3.72
C LEU A 130 7.51 14.36 -2.68
N LEU A 131 8.49 13.52 -3.00
CA LEU A 131 9.64 13.25 -2.15
C LEU A 131 10.66 14.40 -2.08
N GLU A 132 10.41 15.57 -2.67
CA GLU A 132 11.21 16.76 -2.37
C GLU A 132 10.73 17.40 -1.07
N THR A 133 9.42 17.42 -0.84
CA THR A 133 8.76 18.16 0.25
C THR A 133 8.19 17.26 1.34
N HIS A 134 7.82 16.02 1.03
CA HIS A 134 7.17 15.09 1.97
C HIS A 134 7.94 13.76 2.08
N THR A 135 7.55 12.96 3.06
CA THR A 135 7.89 11.55 3.17
C THR A 135 6.59 10.75 3.16
N VAL A 136 6.67 9.49 2.71
CA VAL A 136 5.58 8.52 2.80
C VAL A 136 6.10 7.25 3.47
N ASP A 137 5.19 6.38 3.89
CA ASP A 137 5.51 5.23 4.74
C ASP A 137 5.76 3.96 3.93
N GLY A 138 5.36 3.94 2.67
CA GLY A 138 5.68 2.85 1.77
C GLY A 138 5.24 3.05 0.33
N ILE A 139 5.61 2.07 -0.49
CA ILE A 139 5.30 2.01 -1.91
C ILE A 139 5.07 0.57 -2.35
N GLU A 140 4.04 0.37 -3.17
CA GLU A 140 3.76 -0.92 -3.82
C GLU A 140 4.77 -1.19 -4.93
N ILE A 141 5.92 -1.77 -4.56
CA ILE A 141 6.96 -2.12 -5.54
C ILE A 141 6.56 -3.34 -6.38
N ARG A 142 5.54 -4.09 -5.96
CA ARG A 142 4.90 -5.16 -6.73
C ARG A 142 3.39 -5.07 -6.52
N HIS A 143 2.63 -5.14 -7.62
CA HIS A 143 1.17 -5.11 -7.60
C HIS A 143 0.61 -5.87 -8.80
N THR A 144 -0.71 -6.08 -8.84
CA THR A 144 -1.37 -6.82 -9.93
C THR A 144 -1.79 -5.94 -11.12
N ALA A 145 -1.82 -4.60 -10.94
CA ALA A 145 -2.16 -3.69 -12.02
C ALA A 145 -1.19 -3.80 -13.23
N PRO A 146 -1.66 -3.56 -14.47
CA PRO A 146 -0.84 -3.71 -15.66
C PRO A 146 0.35 -2.75 -15.70
N VAL A 147 1.53 -3.26 -16.04
CA VAL A 147 2.74 -2.44 -16.22
C VAL A 147 3.43 -2.75 -17.56
N LEU A 148 4.18 -1.78 -18.08
CA LEU A 148 4.97 -1.95 -19.31
C LEU A 148 6.23 -2.79 -19.06
N PRO A 149 6.80 -3.42 -20.11
CA PRO A 149 8.12 -4.04 -20.00
C PRO A 149 9.16 -3.08 -19.42
N GLY A 150 9.91 -3.54 -18.41
CA GLY A 150 10.93 -2.73 -17.72
C GLY A 150 10.43 -1.88 -16.55
N ALA A 151 9.11 -1.77 -16.33
CA ALA A 151 8.56 -1.02 -15.20
C ALA A 151 9.03 -1.56 -13.84
N TRP A 152 9.07 -2.89 -13.66
CA TRP A 152 9.56 -3.49 -12.41
C TRP A 152 11.01 -3.11 -12.08
N LYS A 153 11.88 -3.11 -13.09
CA LYS A 153 13.26 -2.67 -12.93
C LYS A 153 13.34 -1.19 -12.55
N MET A 154 12.54 -0.34 -13.21
CA MET A 154 12.43 1.07 -12.87
C MET A 154 11.93 1.29 -11.43
N MET A 155 10.97 0.49 -10.97
CA MET A 155 10.47 0.54 -9.58
C MET A 155 11.55 0.12 -8.58
N ASP A 156 12.30 -0.93 -8.87
CA ASP A 156 13.39 -1.40 -8.01
C ASP A 156 14.50 -0.34 -7.92
N GLU A 157 14.90 0.25 -9.04
CA GLU A 157 15.88 1.34 -9.09
C GLU A 157 15.39 2.59 -8.36
N PHE A 158 14.14 2.99 -8.60
CA PHE A 158 13.52 4.13 -7.91
C PHE A 158 13.45 3.90 -6.40
N TYR A 159 13.02 2.73 -5.96
CA TYR A 159 12.95 2.38 -4.54
C TYR A 159 14.34 2.38 -3.90
N ALA A 160 15.35 1.80 -4.57
CA ALA A 160 16.72 1.81 -4.08
C ALA A 160 17.27 3.23 -3.92
N GLU A 161 16.97 4.13 -4.85
CA GLU A 161 17.39 5.54 -4.82
C GLU A 161 16.69 6.34 -3.70
N HIS A 162 15.42 6.02 -3.41
CA HIS A 162 14.56 6.86 -2.57
C HIS A 162 14.07 6.21 -1.26
N ARG A 163 14.58 5.04 -0.90
CA ARG A 163 14.15 4.22 0.26
C ARG A 163 13.98 5.03 1.55
N GLU A 164 14.86 6.00 1.80
CA GLU A 164 14.81 6.79 3.03
C GLU A 164 13.57 7.68 3.16
N ARG A 165 13.03 8.17 2.04
CA ARG A 165 11.87 9.07 2.01
C ARG A 165 10.58 8.40 1.55
N ILE A 166 10.67 7.34 0.75
CA ILE A 166 9.52 6.56 0.25
C ILE A 166 9.05 5.48 1.23
N GLY A 167 9.88 5.12 2.23
CA GLY A 167 9.48 4.18 3.28
C GLY A 167 9.64 2.71 2.89
N ALA A 168 8.67 1.89 3.28
CA ALA A 168 8.70 0.45 3.17
C ALA A 168 8.40 -0.08 1.75
N ALA A 169 9.05 -1.17 1.37
CA ALA A 169 8.69 -1.94 0.19
C ALA A 169 7.52 -2.87 0.54
N VAL A 170 6.35 -2.63 -0.07
CA VAL A 170 5.17 -3.47 0.11
C VAL A 170 4.77 -4.14 -1.20
N GLY A 171 4.06 -5.26 -1.08
CA GLY A 171 3.41 -5.95 -2.18
C GLY A 171 1.91 -5.99 -1.94
N ALA A 172 1.11 -5.60 -2.93
CA ALA A 172 -0.33 -5.50 -2.75
C ALA A 172 -1.11 -6.15 -3.90
N GLY A 173 -2.18 -6.84 -3.55
CA GLY A 173 -3.03 -7.54 -4.51
C GLY A 173 -3.91 -6.58 -5.30
N ASP A 174 -4.27 -5.43 -4.72
CA ASP A 174 -5.34 -4.56 -5.24
C ASP A 174 -6.63 -5.41 -5.45
N SER A 175 -6.97 -6.19 -4.42
CA SER A 175 -7.97 -7.25 -4.52
C SER A 175 -9.37 -6.67 -4.61
N HIS A 176 -10.10 -7.05 -5.63
CA HIS A 176 -11.50 -6.68 -5.85
C HIS A 176 -12.44 -7.89 -5.81
N PHE A 177 -11.91 -9.10 -5.92
CA PHE A 177 -12.69 -10.33 -6.11
C PHE A 177 -12.54 -11.35 -4.98
N GLY A 178 -11.92 -10.98 -3.85
CA GLY A 178 -11.72 -11.84 -2.70
C GLY A 178 -10.99 -13.13 -3.07
N ALA A 179 -11.61 -14.29 -2.87
CA ALA A 179 -11.00 -15.60 -3.15
C ALA A 179 -10.53 -15.81 -4.61
N HIS A 180 -10.92 -14.94 -5.55
CA HIS A 180 -10.55 -15.02 -6.96
C HIS A 180 -9.27 -14.25 -7.35
N ASP A 181 -8.75 -13.37 -6.48
CA ASP A 181 -7.55 -12.58 -6.74
C ASP A 181 -6.64 -12.35 -5.53
N LEU A 182 -7.14 -12.55 -4.31
CA LEU A 182 -6.37 -12.44 -3.09
C LEU A 182 -5.18 -13.42 -3.09
N GLY A 183 -4.02 -12.95 -2.60
CA GLY A 183 -2.80 -13.75 -2.53
C GLY A 183 -1.95 -13.75 -3.80
N ARG A 184 -2.36 -13.05 -4.87
CA ARG A 184 -1.52 -12.88 -6.07
C ARG A 184 -0.24 -12.10 -5.80
N VAL A 185 -0.33 -11.07 -4.97
CA VAL A 185 0.80 -10.34 -4.41
C VAL A 185 0.44 -9.98 -2.99
N VAL A 186 1.36 -10.18 -2.04
CA VAL A 186 1.14 -9.91 -0.62
C VAL A 186 2.37 -9.25 -0.02
N THR A 187 2.22 -8.65 1.16
CA THR A 187 3.33 -8.13 1.95
C THR A 187 3.73 -9.14 3.01
N VAL A 188 5.00 -9.53 3.02
CA VAL A 188 5.61 -10.34 4.08
C VAL A 188 6.19 -9.41 5.15
N PHE A 189 5.97 -9.74 6.42
CA PHE A 189 6.44 -8.95 7.55
C PHE A 189 6.83 -9.81 8.77
N PRO A 190 7.76 -9.35 9.62
CA PRO A 190 8.04 -9.99 10.91
C PRO A 190 6.89 -9.88 11.90
N GLY A 191 6.58 -10.97 12.61
CA GLY A 191 5.48 -11.04 13.57
C GLY A 191 4.22 -11.67 12.96
N SER A 192 3.04 -11.37 13.55
CA SER A 192 1.79 -12.02 13.14
C SER A 192 0.51 -11.21 13.38
N THR A 193 0.64 -9.97 13.84
CA THR A 193 -0.48 -9.08 14.18
C THR A 193 -0.48 -7.82 13.30
N ALA A 194 -1.60 -7.09 13.28
CA ALA A 194 -1.69 -5.78 12.65
C ALA A 194 -0.68 -4.77 13.25
N GLY A 195 -0.42 -4.85 14.56
CA GLY A 195 0.60 -4.02 15.21
C GLY A 195 2.03 -4.36 14.78
N ASP A 196 2.30 -5.63 14.51
CA ASP A 196 3.57 -6.06 13.92
C ASP A 196 3.72 -5.56 12.48
N LEU A 197 2.66 -5.63 11.68
CA LEU A 197 2.64 -5.07 10.32
C LEU A 197 2.93 -3.56 10.34
N ARG A 198 2.26 -2.81 11.21
CA ARG A 198 2.49 -1.36 11.38
C ARG A 198 3.96 -1.07 11.66
N ARG A 199 4.53 -1.76 12.66
CA ARG A 199 5.96 -1.62 13.01
C ARG A 199 6.87 -2.01 11.85
N ALA A 200 6.55 -3.06 11.12
CA ALA A 200 7.36 -3.52 9.99
C ALA A 200 7.38 -2.51 8.84
N ILE A 201 6.27 -1.81 8.59
CA ILE A 201 6.21 -0.71 7.62
C ILE A 201 7.05 0.47 8.12
N GLU A 202 6.83 0.93 9.37
CA GLU A 202 7.60 2.03 9.97
C GLU A 202 9.12 1.77 9.96
N GLN A 203 9.53 0.52 10.23
CA GLN A 203 10.93 0.08 10.26
C GLN A 203 11.46 -0.37 8.89
N ARG A 204 10.61 -0.41 7.86
CA ARG A 204 10.95 -0.78 6.48
C ARG A 204 11.54 -2.19 6.38
N THR A 205 10.99 -3.12 7.17
CA THR A 205 11.37 -4.54 7.23
C THR A 205 10.36 -5.45 6.53
N THR A 206 9.48 -4.89 5.71
CA THR A 206 8.55 -5.64 4.85
C THR A 206 9.22 -6.06 3.54
N SER A 207 8.62 -7.01 2.85
CA SER A 207 9.01 -7.38 1.49
C SER A 207 7.81 -7.88 0.68
N PRO A 208 7.74 -7.61 -0.63
CA PRO A 208 6.67 -8.17 -1.46
C PRO A 208 6.90 -9.67 -1.70
N LEU A 209 5.82 -10.43 -1.74
CA LEU A 209 5.81 -11.81 -2.22
C LEU A 209 4.77 -11.96 -3.33
N THR A 210 5.22 -12.32 -4.52
CA THR A 210 4.34 -12.63 -5.64
C THR A 210 3.95 -14.11 -5.62
N GLN A 211 2.73 -14.41 -6.10
CA GLN A 211 2.17 -15.75 -6.19
C GLN A 211 2.15 -16.52 -4.85
N ALA A 212 1.81 -15.83 -3.75
CA ALA A 212 1.59 -16.49 -2.46
C ALA A 212 0.44 -17.52 -2.52
N ALA A 213 -0.57 -17.23 -3.34
CA ALA A 213 -1.62 -18.17 -3.74
C ALA A 213 -1.85 -18.14 -5.27
N LYS A 214 -2.56 -19.14 -5.77
CA LYS A 214 -2.99 -19.24 -7.17
C LYS A 214 -4.52 -19.30 -7.24
N PRO A 215 -5.21 -18.17 -7.03
CA PRO A 215 -6.67 -18.16 -7.01
C PRO A 215 -7.24 -18.45 -8.41
N HIS A 216 -8.42 -19.06 -8.43
CA HIS A 216 -9.15 -19.27 -9.68
C HIS A 216 -9.68 -17.94 -10.20
N SER A 217 -9.53 -17.69 -11.50
CA SER A 217 -10.01 -16.45 -12.11
C SER A 217 -11.50 -16.21 -11.85
N PRO A 218 -11.90 -14.94 -11.60
CA PRO A 218 -13.31 -14.61 -11.42
C PRO A 218 -14.10 -14.88 -12.70
N PRO A 219 -15.38 -15.30 -12.60
CA PRO A 219 -16.22 -15.52 -13.76
C PRO A 219 -16.42 -14.23 -14.56
N LEU A 220 -16.68 -14.34 -15.87
CA LEU A 220 -16.84 -13.17 -16.75
C LEU A 220 -17.93 -12.22 -16.25
N SER A 221 -19.04 -12.75 -15.74
CA SER A 221 -20.13 -11.95 -15.15
C SER A 221 -19.66 -11.06 -14.00
N MET A 222 -18.82 -11.60 -13.12
CA MET A 222 -18.27 -10.87 -11.98
C MET A 222 -17.29 -9.78 -12.43
N ARG A 223 -16.45 -10.05 -13.43
CA ARG A 223 -15.56 -9.04 -14.03
C ARG A 223 -16.34 -7.90 -14.69
N LEU A 224 -17.41 -8.21 -15.43
CA LEU A 224 -18.27 -7.20 -16.04
C LEU A 224 -19.00 -6.36 -14.98
N ALA A 225 -19.45 -7.00 -13.90
CA ALA A 225 -20.08 -6.30 -12.78
C ALA A 225 -19.08 -5.36 -12.07
N GLN A 226 -17.85 -5.80 -11.83
CA GLN A 226 -16.79 -4.95 -11.25
C GLN A 226 -16.47 -3.77 -12.17
N GLN A 227 -16.34 -4.00 -13.49
CA GLN A 227 -16.11 -2.91 -14.45
C GLN A 227 -17.24 -1.87 -14.42
N TYR A 228 -18.50 -2.32 -14.35
CA TYR A 228 -19.64 -1.42 -14.19
C TYR A 228 -19.58 -0.66 -12.85
N ARG A 229 -19.21 -1.35 -11.76
CA ARG A 229 -19.08 -0.72 -10.45
C ARG A 229 -18.04 0.39 -10.46
N SER A 230 -16.85 0.11 -11.00
CA SER A 230 -15.73 1.04 -11.07
C SER A 230 -16.01 2.23 -12.02
N MET A 231 -16.57 1.97 -13.22
CA MET A 231 -16.75 3.02 -14.24
C MET A 231 -18.05 3.83 -14.13
N VAL A 232 -19.10 3.27 -13.54
CA VAL A 232 -20.44 3.87 -13.56
C VAL A 232 -20.95 4.12 -12.15
N TRP A 233 -21.04 3.06 -11.35
CA TRP A 233 -21.65 3.14 -10.03
C TRP A 233 -20.84 4.01 -9.06
N LEU A 234 -19.53 3.79 -8.95
CA LEU A 234 -18.66 4.51 -8.01
C LEU A 234 -18.58 6.01 -8.32
N PRO A 235 -18.37 6.46 -9.59
CA PRO A 235 -18.49 7.87 -9.94
C PRO A 235 -19.86 8.46 -9.61
N GLN A 236 -20.94 7.69 -9.77
CA GLN A 236 -22.28 8.13 -9.36
C GLN A 236 -22.41 8.25 -7.83
N GLN A 237 -21.85 7.33 -7.05
CA GLN A 237 -21.81 7.44 -5.59
C GLN A 237 -21.03 8.67 -5.11
N ARG A 238 -19.86 8.94 -5.74
CA ARG A 238 -19.07 10.17 -5.49
C ARG A 238 -19.87 11.44 -5.78
N ARG A 239 -20.60 11.48 -6.89
CA ARG A 239 -21.48 12.63 -7.25
C ARG A 239 -22.64 12.85 -6.28
N THR A 240 -23.17 11.77 -5.70
CA THR A 240 -24.26 11.83 -4.73
C THR A 240 -23.78 12.05 -3.29
N GLY A 241 -22.46 12.06 -3.05
CA GLY A 241 -21.86 12.22 -1.72
C GLY A 241 -22.04 11.01 -0.81
N ARG A 242 -22.36 9.84 -1.35
CA ARG A 242 -22.43 8.58 -0.57
C ARG A 242 -21.06 7.94 -0.37
N VAL A 243 -20.15 8.21 -1.30
CA VAL A 243 -18.71 7.90 -1.24
C VAL A 243 -17.98 9.23 -1.42
N GLY A 244 -16.86 9.43 -0.73
CA GLY A 244 -16.09 10.68 -0.78
C GLY A 244 -16.82 11.92 -0.23
N ALA A 245 -17.86 11.73 0.60
CA ALA A 245 -18.51 12.85 1.29
C ALA A 245 -17.50 13.56 2.21
N ARG A 246 -17.75 14.85 2.49
CA ARG A 246 -16.84 15.73 3.24
C ARG A 246 -16.40 15.04 4.53
N GLY A 247 -15.10 14.70 4.62
CA GLY A 247 -14.45 14.38 5.89
C GLY A 247 -14.95 15.34 6.96
N GLY A 248 -15.35 14.79 8.11
CA GLY A 248 -16.14 15.50 9.12
C GLY A 248 -15.67 16.93 9.33
N ARG A 249 -16.62 17.87 9.39
CA ARG A 249 -16.34 19.23 9.86
C ARG A 249 -15.71 19.11 11.25
N ALA A 250 -14.39 19.22 11.33
CA ALA A 250 -13.78 19.71 12.55
C ALA A 250 -14.30 21.15 12.71
N ALA A 251 -14.89 21.40 13.87
CA ALA A 251 -15.15 22.74 14.35
C ALA A 251 -13.89 23.57 14.16
N ASP A 252 -14.04 24.77 13.58
CA ASP A 252 -13.38 26.00 14.04
C ASP A 252 -13.75 27.15 13.10
N ASP A 253 -14.83 27.84 13.48
CA ASP A 253 -14.91 29.29 13.31
C ASP A 253 -13.73 29.91 14.06
N VAL A 254 -12.63 30.17 13.35
CA VAL A 254 -11.65 31.17 13.78
C VAL A 254 -11.65 32.28 12.74
N GLN A 255 -12.31 33.38 13.11
CA GLN A 255 -12.21 34.63 12.37
C GLN A 255 -10.73 35.07 12.25
N PRO A 256 -10.31 35.65 11.12
CA PRO A 256 -8.97 36.20 11.01
C PRO A 256 -8.87 37.50 11.83
N GLY A 257 -8.40 37.37 13.07
CA GLY A 257 -7.99 38.46 13.93
C GLY A 257 -6.69 39.10 13.44
N VAL A 258 -6.82 40.33 12.96
CA VAL A 258 -5.84 41.41 12.75
C VAL A 258 -4.45 41.21 13.38
N ARG A 259 -3.41 41.36 12.53
CA ARG A 259 -2.01 41.57 12.94
C ARG A 259 -1.82 42.93 13.63
N ALA A 260 -1.25 42.91 14.83
CA ALA A 260 -0.40 43.94 15.44
C ALA A 260 0.55 43.18 16.39
N GLY A 261 1.85 43.40 16.53
CA GLY A 261 2.65 44.60 16.37
C GLY A 261 3.43 44.82 17.66
N ARG A 262 4.71 44.41 17.67
CA ARG A 262 5.86 44.95 18.43
C ARG A 262 6.01 44.77 19.97
N ASP A 263 7.29 44.49 20.29
CA ASP A 263 8.14 44.96 21.40
C ASP A 263 8.20 44.26 22.78
N ALA A 264 9.27 43.47 22.93
CA ALA A 264 10.39 43.61 23.88
C ALA A 264 10.15 43.98 25.37
N ARG A 265 10.57 43.08 26.29
CA ARG A 265 11.71 43.23 27.26
C ARG A 265 11.53 42.41 28.56
N GLY A 266 12.62 41.69 28.91
CA GLY A 266 13.09 41.40 30.30
C GLY A 266 12.25 40.43 31.15
N ALA A 267 12.78 39.59 32.06
CA ALA A 267 14.14 39.40 32.55
C ALA A 267 14.24 38.05 33.32
N ARG A 268 15.43 37.43 33.22
CA ARG A 268 16.25 36.70 34.21
C ARG A 268 15.62 35.82 35.32
N GLY A 269 16.22 34.63 35.45
CA GLY A 269 16.33 33.83 36.69
C GLY A 269 16.45 32.32 36.41
N ALA A 270 17.62 31.80 36.01
CA ALA A 270 18.63 31.15 36.86
C ALA A 270 18.20 29.78 37.45
N GLY A 271 18.88 28.71 37.02
CA GLY A 271 18.76 27.36 37.57
C GLY A 271 19.58 26.36 36.76
N ALA A 272 20.90 26.34 36.98
CA ALA A 272 21.83 25.38 36.40
C ALA A 272 21.80 24.04 37.16
N ALA A 273 21.92 22.92 36.43
CA ALA A 273 22.58 21.71 36.92
C ALA A 273 23.14 20.92 35.73
N ALA A 274 24.41 20.55 35.84
CA ALA A 274 25.25 20.01 34.79
C ALA A 274 25.17 18.47 34.67
N VAL A 275 25.58 18.03 33.47
CA VAL A 275 25.87 16.66 32.98
C VAL A 275 27.05 16.02 33.76
N PRO A 276 27.28 14.69 33.71
CA PRO A 276 27.97 14.03 32.57
C PRO A 276 27.28 12.70 32.18
N GLY A 277 27.31 12.18 30.95
CA GLY A 277 28.45 11.94 30.07
C GLY A 277 28.59 10.41 29.89
N GLY A 278 28.28 9.90 28.69
CA GLY A 278 28.42 8.48 28.35
C GLY A 278 28.19 8.27 26.86
N GLY A 279 29.29 8.20 26.10
CA GLY A 279 29.34 8.06 24.64
C GLY A 279 29.00 6.64 24.12
N PRO A 280 29.18 6.42 22.80
CA PRO A 280 28.25 5.64 21.99
C PRO A 280 28.69 4.19 21.79
N ALA A 281 27.71 3.30 21.56
CA ALA A 281 27.94 1.98 20.99
C ALA A 281 27.27 1.89 19.62
N ALA A 282 28.10 1.66 18.62
CA ALA A 282 27.74 1.49 17.23
C ALA A 282 27.44 0.02 16.91
N VAL A 283 26.84 -0.15 15.72
CA VAL A 283 26.85 -1.33 14.84
C VAL A 283 25.91 -2.51 15.20
N GLY A 284 24.86 -2.66 14.40
CA GLY A 284 24.07 -3.89 14.25
C GLY A 284 23.38 -3.88 12.89
N GLY A 285 23.88 -4.69 11.96
CA GLY A 285 23.61 -4.60 10.53
C GLY A 285 22.18 -4.93 10.11
N ALA A 286 21.74 -4.27 9.03
CA ALA A 286 20.55 -4.64 8.30
C ALA A 286 20.72 -6.04 7.68
N VAL A 287 19.96 -7.01 8.17
CA VAL A 287 19.84 -8.32 7.54
C VAL A 287 18.85 -8.18 6.38
N ALA A 288 19.37 -8.06 5.16
CA ALA A 288 18.58 -8.32 3.97
C ALA A 288 18.25 -9.82 3.94
N VAL A 289 16.98 -10.17 4.15
CA VAL A 289 16.52 -11.56 4.03
C VAL A 289 16.35 -11.85 2.53
N ALA A 290 17.41 -12.41 1.93
CA ALA A 290 17.34 -12.98 0.59
C ALA A 290 16.55 -14.30 0.65
N VAL A 291 15.43 -14.36 -0.08
CA VAL A 291 14.74 -15.62 -0.38
C VAL A 291 15.48 -16.29 -1.55
N PRO A 292 15.84 -17.58 -1.47
CA PRO A 292 16.61 -18.23 -2.54
C PRO A 292 15.75 -18.44 -3.78
N GLU A 293 16.20 -17.91 -4.92
CA GLU A 293 15.70 -18.31 -6.23
C GLU A 293 15.95 -19.80 -6.44
N ARG A 294 14.89 -20.58 -6.69
CA ARG A 294 15.03 -21.97 -7.10
C ARG A 294 15.59 -22.00 -8.52
N GLY A 295 16.86 -22.37 -8.60
CA GLY A 295 17.57 -22.61 -9.85
C GLY A 295 16.85 -23.61 -10.76
N VAL A 296 16.60 -23.17 -11.99
CA VAL A 296 16.25 -24.03 -13.12
C VAL A 296 17.51 -24.82 -13.48
N ARG A 297 17.50 -26.14 -13.20
CA ARG A 297 18.54 -27.05 -13.68
C ARG A 297 18.42 -27.23 -15.20
N GLY A 298 19.58 -27.19 -15.85
CA GLY A 298 19.75 -27.21 -17.29
C GLY A 298 19.37 -28.52 -17.98
N GLY A 299 18.95 -28.36 -19.24
CA GLY A 299 19.05 -29.39 -20.26
C GLY A 299 20.24 -29.05 -21.15
N ASP A 300 21.31 -29.82 -20.98
CA ASP A 300 22.47 -29.85 -21.86
C ASP A 300 22.08 -30.55 -23.19
N GLY A 301 22.54 -30.02 -24.31
CA GLY A 301 22.13 -30.43 -25.64
C GLY A 301 22.96 -29.77 -26.73
N GLY A 302 24.28 -29.77 -26.57
CA GLY A 302 25.20 -29.35 -27.63
C GLY A 302 25.29 -30.39 -28.76
N ARG A 303 25.18 -29.92 -30.02
CA ARG A 303 26.20 -30.10 -31.07
C ARG A 303 25.73 -29.51 -32.40
N ALA A 304 26.43 -28.46 -32.82
CA ALA A 304 26.56 -28.08 -34.22
C ALA A 304 27.70 -28.89 -34.86
N GLY A 305 27.58 -29.26 -36.14
CA GLY A 305 28.73 -29.72 -36.93
C GLY A 305 28.46 -30.64 -38.12
N ALA A 306 28.09 -30.03 -39.25
CA ALA A 306 28.67 -30.20 -40.59
C ALA A 306 28.77 -31.58 -41.31
N ARG A 307 28.35 -31.52 -42.59
CA ARG A 307 28.93 -32.12 -43.83
C ARG A 307 28.40 -33.44 -44.43
N GLN A 308 28.03 -33.27 -45.71
CA GLN A 308 28.30 -34.11 -46.91
C GLN A 308 27.49 -35.39 -47.22
N ARG A 309 26.60 -35.22 -48.23
CA ARG A 309 26.62 -35.84 -49.59
C ARG A 309 26.79 -37.36 -49.77
N ARG A 310 25.84 -37.89 -50.57
CA ARG A 310 25.86 -38.99 -51.58
C ARG A 310 25.72 -40.44 -51.10
N GLY A 311 24.81 -41.17 -51.76
CA GLY A 311 24.83 -42.63 -51.85
C GLY A 311 23.48 -43.22 -52.26
N HIS A 312 23.43 -43.86 -53.42
CA HIS A 312 22.29 -44.58 -54.01
C HIS A 312 21.74 -45.70 -53.12
N HIS A 313 20.42 -45.92 -53.14
CA HIS A 313 19.76 -47.08 -53.75
C HIS A 313 18.24 -46.85 -53.82
#